data_AF-A0A328TSZ5-F1
#
_entry.id   AF-A0A328TSZ5-F1
#
_cell.length_a   1.000
_cell.length_b   1.000
_cell.length_c   1.000
_cell.angle_alpha   90.00
_cell.angle_beta   90.00
_cell.angle_gamma   90.00
#
_symmetry.space_group_name_H-M   'P 1'
#
loop_
_entity.id
_entity.type
_entity.pdbx_description
1 polymer ?
#
loop_
_entity_poly.entity_id
_entity_poly.type
_entity_poly.pdbx_seq_one_letter_code
_entity_poly.pdbx_strand_id
1 'polypeptide(L)' 'MSVFAKVVEMGSFTAVAQHLQLSVSAVSQTVARLEEELQVRLLTRSMA' A
#
# COMPACT_ATOMS: atom_id res chain seq x y z
N MET A 1 10.84 -1.62 -7.16
CA MET A 1 10.19 -0.52 -6.42
C MET A 1 9.47 -1.08 -5.20
N SER A 2 9.44 -0.36 -4.07
CA SER A 2 8.66 -0.78 -2.90
C SER A 2 7.15 -0.60 -3.17
N VAL A 3 6.32 -1.52 -2.66
CA VAL A 3 4.86 -1.47 -2.81
C VAL A 3 4.30 -0.14 -2.30
N PHE A 4 4.82 0.36 -1.17
CA PHE A 4 4.45 1.66 -0.61
C PHE A 4 4.67 2.82 -1.60
N ALA A 5 5.84 2.92 -2.23
CA ALA A 5 6.11 3.99 -3.20
C ALA A 5 5.09 3.96 -4.35
N LYS A 6 4.73 2.75 -4.82
CA LYS A 6 3.72 2.60 -5.87
C LYS A 6 2.32 3.03 -5.40
N VAL A 7 1.96 2.76 -4.14
CA VAL A 7 0.69 3.20 -3.56
C VAL A 7 0.62 4.73 -3.47
N VAL A 8 1.72 5.39 -3.10
CA VAL A 8 1.79 6.86 -3.07
C VAL A 8 1.69 7.44 -4.48
N GLU A 9 2.42 6.88 -5.45
CA GLU A 9 2.38 7.33 -6.85
C GLU A 9 1.00 7.17 -7.50
N MET A 10 0.32 6.05 -7.24
CA MET A 10 -0.95 5.70 -7.88
C MET A 10 -2.17 6.15 -7.06
N GLY A 11 -1.99 6.54 -5.80
CA GLY A 11 -3.05 6.93 -4.88
C GLY A 11 -4.06 5.83 -4.54
N SER A 12 -3.83 4.57 -4.93
CA SER A 12 -4.82 3.49 -4.79
C SER A 12 -4.18 2.12 -4.60
N PHE A 13 -4.58 1.43 -3.53
CA PHE A 13 -4.21 0.04 -3.28
C PHE A 13 -4.75 -0.89 -4.37
N THR A 14 -5.97 -0.63 -4.85
CA THR A 14 -6.60 -1.41 -5.92
C THR A 14 -5.86 -1.26 -7.23
N ALA A 15 -5.49 -0.03 -7.60
CA ALA A 15 -4.73 0.23 -8.83
C ALA A 15 -3.34 -0.43 -8.77
N VAL A 16 -2.65 -0.36 -7.62
CA VAL A 16 -1.36 -1.03 -7.43
C VAL A 16 -1.50 -2.54 -7.49
N ALA A 17 -2.52 -3.12 -6.86
CA ALA A 17 -2.76 -4.55 -6.90
C ALA A 17 -2.96 -5.05 -8.33
N GLN A 18 -3.77 -4.35 -9.13
CA GLN A 18 -3.94 -4.66 -10.55
C GLN A 18 -2.64 -4.49 -11.35
N HIS A 19 -1.90 -3.38 -11.12
CA HIS A 19 -0.65 -3.10 -11.82
C HIS A 19 0.45 -4.13 -11.53
N LEU A 20 0.54 -4.60 -10.28
CA LEU A 20 1.55 -5.57 -9.84
C LEU A 20 1.07 -7.02 -9.93
N GLN A 21 -0.17 -7.27 -10.40
CA GLN A 21 -0.79 -8.60 -10.44
C GLN A 21 -0.82 -9.28 -9.05
N LEU A 22 -1.08 -8.51 -8.01
CA LEU A 22 -1.22 -8.96 -6.62
C LEU A 22 -2.66 -8.83 -6.17
N SER A 23 -3.01 -9.49 -5.05
CA SER A 23 -4.25 -9.18 -4.37
C SER A 23 -4.15 -7.84 -3.64
N VAL A 24 -5.30 -7.15 -3.48
CA VAL A 24 -5.38 -5.93 -2.66
C VAL A 24 -4.94 -6.21 -1.21
N SER A 25 -5.22 -7.41 -0.70
CA SER A 25 -4.78 -7.84 0.63
C SER A 25 -3.26 -7.95 0.75
N ALA A 26 -2.56 -8.44 -0.28
CA ALA A 26 -1.10 -8.53 -0.28
C ALA A 26 -0.44 -7.14 -0.29
N VAL A 27 -0.98 -6.21 -1.09
CA VAL A 27 -0.55 -4.81 -1.08
C VAL A 27 -0.77 -4.19 0.30
N SER A 28 -1.96 -4.40 0.87
CA SER A 28 -2.31 -3.92 2.21
C SER A 28 -1.38 -4.46 3.30
N GLN A 29 -1.11 -5.76 3.31
CA GLN A 29 -0.24 -6.39 4.30
C GLN A 29 1.21 -5.92 4.17
N THR A 30 1.68 -5.68 2.95
CA THR A 30 3.03 -5.18 2.72
C THR A 30 3.20 -3.77 3.29
N VAL A 31 2.21 -2.90 3.10
CA VAL A 31 2.23 -1.56 3.71
C VAL A 31 2.10 -1.64 5.23
N ALA A 32 1.18 -2.46 5.75
CA ALA A 32 0.99 -2.61 7.19
C ALA A 32 2.27 -3.09 7.90
N ARG A 33 2.99 -4.06 7.31
CA ARG A 33 4.26 -4.54 7.83
C ARG A 33 5.32 -3.43 7.87
N LEU A 34 5.37 -2.58 6.85
CA LEU A 34 6.28 -1.43 6.83
C LEU A 34 5.93 -0.43 7.94
N GLU A 35 4.65 -0.14 8.15
CA GLU A 35 4.19 0.74 9.23
C GLU A 35 4.52 0.15 10.62
N GLU A 36 4.40 -1.18 10.78
CA GLU A 36 4.78 -1.90 11.99
C GLU A 36 6.29 -1.85 12.23
N GLU A 37 7.13 -2.14 11.23
CA GLU A 37 8.59 -2.09 11.36
C GLU A 37 9.09 -0.69 11.73
N LEU A 38 8.44 0.35 11.21
CA LEU A 38 8.79 1.74 11.47
C LEU A 38 8.09 2.33 12.72
N GLN A 39 7.15 1.61 13.33
CA GLN A 39 6.31 2.08 14.44
C GLN A 39 5.62 3.42 14.13
N VAL A 40 5.20 3.62 12.87
CA VAL A 40 4.55 4.85 12.40
C VAL A 40 3.49 4.54 11.37
N ARG A 41 2.37 5.29 11.41
CA ARG A 41 1.37 5.24 10.34
C ARG A 41 1.83 6.14 9.18
N LEU A 42 2.02 5.54 8.01
CA LEU A 42 2.44 6.21 6.78
C LEU A 42 1.26 6.65 5.93
N LEU A 43 0.17 5.87 5.93
CA LEU A 43 -1.02 6.15 5.12
C LEU A 43 -2.28 6.24 5.98
N THR A 44 -3.11 7.23 5.69
CA THR A 44 -4.45 7.35 6.26
C THR A 44 -5.45 6.93 5.20
N ARG A 45 -6.24 5.88 5.46
CA ARG A 45 -7.30 5.48 4.53
C ARG A 45 -8.40 6.53 4.58
N SER A 46 -8.60 7.24 3.49
CA SER A 46 -9.76 8.08 3.27
C SER A 46 -10.64 7.42 2.21
N MET A 47 -11.92 7.23 2.54
CA MET A 47 -12.92 6.99 1.52
C MET A 47 -13.13 8.35 0.82
N ALA A 48 -12.66 8.49 -0.42
CA ALA A 48 -13.08 9.59 -1.28
C ALA A 48 -14.34 9.18 -2.04
#